data_AF-A0A816D3Y0-F1
#
_entry.id   AF-A0A816D3Y0-F1
#
_cell.length_a   1.000
_cell.length_b   1.000
_cell.length_c   1.000
_cell.angle_alpha   90.00
_cell.angle_beta   90.00
_cell.angle_gamma   90.00
#
_symmetry.space_group_name_H-M   'P 1'
#
loop_
_entity.id
_entity.type
_entity.pdbx_description
1 polymer ?
#
loop_
_entity_poly.entity_id
_entity_poly.type
_entity_poly.pdbx_seq_one_letter_code
_entity_poly.pdbx_strand_id
1 'polypeptide(L)'
;KAALVSTIQRALSICTDYARLNDEFNQIRPITRQNEYPRAFVDTTTGVGLNEWYQRQNEDLKVDAPVSGCEKKRMYMELPYVENPIKVFYKKIKHPAGKIRPDIDRDKSVYIKTSISVSNFFQTKDPVPKHLQSEIVYSAKCGNCNYNYVGKTERQKIMRT
;
A
#
# COMPACT_ATOMS: atom_id res chain seq x y z
N LYS A 1 14.89 14.02 14.69
CA LYS A 1 13.52 13.50 14.95
C LYS A 1 13.20 12.26 14.12
N ALA A 2 13.26 12.32 12.78
CA ALA A 2 13.01 11.15 11.91
C ALA A 2 13.92 9.95 12.20
N ALA A 3 15.22 10.20 12.45
CA ALA A 3 16.19 9.15 12.78
C ALA A 3 15.86 8.35 14.05
N LEU A 4 15.32 9.00 15.09
CA LEU A 4 14.88 8.30 16.30
C LEU A 4 13.70 7.37 16.02
N VAL A 5 12.68 7.91 15.33
CA VAL A 5 11.48 7.16 14.97
C VAL A 5 11.84 5.95 14.13
N SER A 6 12.71 6.10 13.12
CA SER A 6 13.14 4.99 12.28
C SER A 6 13.95 3.95 13.06
N THR A 7 14.78 4.37 14.01
CA THR A 7 15.58 3.46 14.85
C THR A 7 14.68 2.64 15.76
N ILE A 8 13.68 3.27 16.40
CA ILE A 8 12.68 2.57 17.23
C ILE A 8 11.84 1.62 16.38
N GLN A 9 11.35 2.05 15.21
CA GLN A 9 10.59 1.20 14.30
C GLN A 9 11.39 -0.01 13.84
N ARG A 10 12.69 0.16 13.59
CA ARG A 10 13.60 -0.93 13.21
C ARG A 10 13.83 -1.91 14.37
N ALA A 11 14.00 -1.44 15.59
CA ALA A 11 14.10 -2.31 16.77
C ALA A 11 12.81 -3.14 16.93
N LEU A 12 11.64 -2.51 16.79
CA LEU A 12 10.33 -3.16 16.87
C LEU A 12 10.05 -4.18 15.75
N SER A 13 10.70 -4.06 14.59
CA SER A 13 10.51 -4.99 13.47
C SER A 13 11.51 -6.14 13.47
N ILE A 14 12.74 -5.92 13.95
CA ILE A 14 13.81 -6.93 13.95
C ILE A 14 13.74 -7.80 15.22
N CYS A 15 13.39 -7.23 16.36
CA CYS A 15 13.36 -7.98 17.61
C CYS A 15 12.13 -8.91 17.64
N THR A 16 12.40 -10.21 17.73
CA THR A 16 11.38 -11.26 17.81
C THR A 16 10.85 -11.48 19.22
N ASP A 17 11.60 -11.06 20.23
CA ASP A 17 11.28 -11.27 21.65
C ASP A 17 11.40 -9.94 22.42
N TYR A 18 10.57 -9.79 23.44
CA TYR A 18 10.53 -8.61 24.28
C TYR A 18 11.85 -8.41 25.05
N ALA A 19 12.52 -9.49 25.47
CA ALA A 19 13.79 -9.37 26.18
C ALA A 19 14.86 -8.67 25.32
N ARG A 20 15.02 -9.13 24.06
CA ARG A 20 15.94 -8.50 23.09
C ARG A 20 15.53 -7.07 22.75
N LEU A 21 14.22 -6.82 22.61
CA LEU A 21 13.70 -5.49 22.34
C LEU A 21 14.03 -4.51 23.48
N ASN A 22 13.92 -4.96 24.73
CA ASN A 22 14.27 -4.17 25.90
C ASN A 22 15.77 -3.86 25.95
N ASP A 23 16.62 -4.83 25.61
CA ASP A 23 18.06 -4.62 25.51
C ASP A 23 18.42 -3.59 24.43
N GLU A 24 17.76 -3.65 23.27
CA GLU A 24 17.90 -2.65 22.21
C GLU A 24 17.46 -1.25 22.67
N PHE A 25 16.34 -1.12 23.40
CA PHE A 25 15.94 0.17 23.95
C PHE A 25 16.93 0.71 24.99
N ASN A 26 17.54 -0.18 25.78
CA ASN A 26 18.60 0.21 26.72
C ASN A 26 19.86 0.71 25.99
N GLN A 27 20.14 0.23 24.77
CA GLN A 27 21.22 0.74 23.93
C GLN A 27 20.83 2.04 23.18
N ILE A 28 19.58 2.19 22.76
CA ILE A 28 19.11 3.40 22.05
C ILE A 28 19.07 4.61 22.98
N ARG A 29 18.73 4.43 24.27
CA ARG A 29 18.67 5.52 25.26
C ARG A 29 19.97 6.33 25.42
N PRO A 30 21.16 5.74 25.62
CA PRO A 30 22.40 6.49 25.71
C PRO A 30 22.77 7.18 24.39
N ILE A 31 22.54 6.54 23.23
CA ILE A 31 22.79 7.13 21.91
C ILE A 31 21.92 8.37 21.68
N THR A 32 20.64 8.30 22.06
CA THR A 32 19.71 9.42 21.90
C THR A 32 20.01 10.55 22.88
N ARG A 33 20.49 10.22 24.09
CA ARG A 33 21.00 11.21 25.04
C ARG A 33 22.26 11.92 24.52
N GLN A 34 23.18 11.19 23.90
CA GLN A 34 24.39 11.77 23.30
C GLN A 34 24.05 12.69 22.12
N ASN A 35 22.97 12.40 21.40
CA ASN A 35 22.43 13.25 20.33
C ASN A 35 21.44 14.31 20.84
N GLU A 36 21.44 14.61 22.14
CA GLU A 36 20.65 15.67 22.77
C GLU A 36 19.13 15.59 22.54
N TYR A 37 18.60 14.38 22.31
CA TYR A 37 17.16 14.20 22.20
C TYR A 37 16.49 14.41 23.58
N PRO A 38 15.36 15.15 23.64
CA PRO A 38 14.61 15.29 24.89
C PRO A 38 14.12 13.94 25.39
N ARG A 39 14.39 13.62 26.67
CA ARG A 39 14.02 12.32 27.27
C ARG A 39 12.53 12.01 27.14
N ALA A 40 11.68 12.98 27.42
CA ALA A 40 10.22 12.85 27.28
C ALA A 40 9.80 12.48 25.84
N PHE A 41 10.50 12.99 24.84
CA PHE A 41 10.21 12.67 23.44
C PHE A 41 10.60 11.22 23.10
N VAL A 42 11.75 10.76 23.60
CA VAL A 42 12.21 9.38 23.43
C VAL A 42 11.24 8.40 24.10
N ASP A 43 10.85 8.66 25.34
CA ASP A 43 9.94 7.80 26.10
C ASP A 43 8.54 7.76 25.47
N THR A 44 8.01 8.91 25.02
CA THR A 44 6.71 8.97 24.33
C THR A 44 6.74 8.19 23.02
N THR A 45 7.80 8.37 22.21
CA THR A 45 7.93 7.67 20.92
C THR A 45 8.08 6.16 21.13
N THR A 46 8.84 5.76 22.14
CA THR A 46 9.00 4.35 22.52
C THR A 46 7.67 3.76 22.99
N GLY A 47 6.91 4.47 23.83
CA GLY A 47 5.61 4.02 24.32
C GLY A 47 4.55 3.87 23.22
N VAL A 48 4.49 4.82 22.28
CA VAL A 48 3.60 4.71 21.10
C VAL A 48 3.97 3.49 20.27
N GLY A 49 5.25 3.32 19.93
CA GLY A 49 5.70 2.18 19.13
C GLY A 49 5.50 0.83 19.83
N LEU A 50 5.69 0.76 21.15
CA LEU A 50 5.48 -0.45 21.94
C LEU A 50 4.00 -0.84 21.99
N ASN A 51 3.11 0.14 22.18
CA ASN A 51 1.66 -0.11 22.16
C ASN A 51 1.24 -0.65 20.79
N GLU A 52 1.69 -0.03 19.69
CA GLU A 52 1.42 -0.52 18.33
C GLU A 52 1.97 -1.93 18.07
N TRP A 53 3.16 -2.25 18.61
CA TRP A 53 3.74 -3.59 18.50
C TRP A 53 2.96 -4.63 19.29
N TYR A 54 2.55 -4.29 20.52
CA TYR A 54 1.74 -5.17 21.35
C TYR A 54 0.36 -5.43 20.73
N GLN A 55 -0.30 -4.41 20.20
CA GLN A 55 -1.59 -4.59 19.51
C GLN A 55 -1.46 -5.52 18.30
N ARG A 56 -0.42 -5.38 17.47
CA ARG A 56 -0.18 -6.28 16.32
C ARG A 56 0.00 -7.74 16.75
N GLN A 57 0.82 -7.99 17.78
CA GLN A 57 1.02 -9.34 18.30
C GLN A 57 -0.28 -9.97 18.86
N ASN A 58 -1.18 -9.14 19.41
CA ASN A 58 -2.46 -9.61 19.93
C ASN A 58 -3.56 -9.70 18.84
N GLU A 59 -3.44 -8.98 17.73
CA GLU A 59 -4.33 -9.13 16.57
C GLU A 59 -4.13 -10.49 15.88
N ASP A 60 -2.90 -10.98 15.80
CA ASP A 60 -2.60 -12.33 15.28
C ASP A 60 -3.16 -13.46 16.16
N LEU A 61 -3.50 -13.17 17.43
CA LEU A 61 -4.14 -14.10 18.36
C LEU A 61 -5.67 -13.98 18.40
N LYS A 62 -6.27 -13.00 17.72
CA LYS A 62 -7.72 -12.95 17.49
C LYS A 62 -8.07 -13.90 16.34
N VAL A 63 -8.03 -15.20 16.64
CA VAL A 63 -8.73 -16.21 15.84
C VAL A 63 -10.20 -15.83 15.83
N ASP A 64 -10.66 -15.42 14.64
CA ASP A 64 -12.04 -15.39 14.15
C ASP A 64 -13.13 -15.58 15.22
N ALA A 65 -13.42 -14.52 15.98
CA ALA A 65 -14.76 -14.38 16.48
C ALA A 65 -15.66 -14.16 15.25
N PRO A 66 -16.70 -15.00 15.00
CA PRO A 66 -17.60 -14.76 13.89
C PRO A 66 -18.42 -13.53 14.26
N VAL A 67 -17.95 -12.36 13.85
CA VAL A 67 -18.79 -11.17 13.84
C VAL A 67 -19.84 -11.45 12.78
N SER A 68 -21.01 -11.90 13.26
CA SER A 68 -22.24 -12.00 12.50
C SER A 68 -22.55 -10.65 11.85
N GLY A 69 -22.03 -10.45 10.65
CA GLY A 69 -22.27 -9.30 9.81
C GLY A 69 -21.92 -9.70 8.40
N CYS A 70 -22.93 -9.79 7.54
CA CYS A 70 -22.81 -10.17 6.14
C CYS A 70 -21.54 -9.60 5.48
N GLU A 71 -20.92 -10.39 4.59
CA GLU A 71 -19.80 -9.94 3.78
C GLU A 71 -20.11 -8.58 3.16
N LYS A 72 -19.37 -7.55 3.58
CA LYS A 72 -19.63 -6.19 3.14
C LYS A 72 -19.24 -6.06 1.67
N LYS A 73 -20.18 -5.58 0.86
CA LYS A 73 -19.98 -5.34 -0.57
C LYS A 73 -18.98 -4.20 -0.76
N ARG A 74 -18.08 -4.37 -1.73
CA ARG A 74 -17.19 -3.29 -2.17
C ARG A 74 -17.91 -2.46 -3.22
N MET A 75 -18.03 -1.18 -2.97
CA MET A 75 -18.53 -0.20 -3.95
C MET A 75 -17.34 0.65 -4.36
N TYR A 76 -17.12 0.90 -5.64
CA TYR A 76 -16.02 1.76 -6.07
C TYR A 76 -16.57 3.12 -6.51
N MET A 77 -16.02 4.19 -5.94
CA MET A 77 -16.25 5.56 -6.40
C MET A 77 -14.97 6.09 -7.00
N GLU A 78 -15.03 6.50 -8.26
CA GLU A 78 -13.92 7.18 -8.94
C GLU A 78 -13.99 8.67 -8.64
N LEU A 79 -12.92 9.22 -8.06
CA LEU A 79 -12.79 10.65 -7.78
C LEU A 79 -11.54 11.22 -8.44
N PRO A 80 -11.63 12.37 -9.15
CA PRO A 80 -10.46 13.05 -9.71
C PRO A 80 -9.56 13.49 -8.58
N TYR A 81 -8.26 13.14 -8.61
CA TYR A 81 -7.30 13.57 -7.57
C TYR A 81 -7.23 15.11 -7.46
N VAL A 82 -7.73 15.63 -6.34
CA VAL A 82 -7.70 17.04 -5.92
C VAL A 82 -7.25 17.03 -4.45
N GLU A 83 -5.93 17.06 -4.25
CA GLU A 83 -5.19 17.06 -2.98
C GLU A 83 -6.03 17.00 -1.67
N ASN A 84 -6.21 18.15 -1.01
CA ASN A 84 -6.90 18.27 0.28
C ASN A 84 -8.43 18.24 0.19
N PRO A 85 -9.08 18.81 -0.84
CA PRO A 85 -10.54 18.77 -0.99
C PRO A 85 -11.13 17.35 -0.97
N ILE A 86 -10.46 16.35 -1.56
CA ILE A 86 -10.93 14.96 -1.51
C ILE A 86 -10.98 14.43 -0.09
N LYS A 87 -9.95 14.69 0.73
CA LYS A 87 -9.89 14.16 2.10
C LYS A 87 -11.06 14.68 2.92
N VAL A 88 -11.43 15.95 2.72
CA VAL A 88 -12.59 16.57 3.37
C VAL A 88 -13.90 15.97 2.83
N PHE A 89 -14.03 15.84 1.51
CA PHE A 89 -15.19 15.24 0.86
C PHE A 89 -15.42 13.78 1.29
N TYR A 90 -14.37 12.97 1.32
CA TYR A 90 -14.40 11.58 1.77
C TYR A 90 -14.88 11.49 3.22
N LYS A 91 -14.36 12.33 4.13
CA LYS A 91 -14.83 12.39 5.52
C LYS A 91 -16.31 12.73 5.62
N LYS A 92 -16.80 13.65 4.78
CA LYS A 92 -18.22 14.03 4.72
C LYS A 92 -19.12 12.92 4.19
N ILE A 93 -18.64 12.08 3.27
CA ILE A 93 -19.41 10.96 2.69
C ILE A 93 -19.38 9.71 3.57
N LYS A 94 -18.23 9.40 4.19
CA LYS A 94 -18.02 8.16 4.93
C LYS A 94 -19.06 7.92 6.01
N HIS A 95 -19.45 8.99 6.73
CA HIS A 95 -20.39 8.87 7.84
C HIS A 95 -21.86 8.69 7.39
N PRO A 96 -22.41 9.53 6.49
CA PRO A 96 -23.75 9.32 5.93
C PRO A 96 -23.89 8.02 5.14
N ALA A 97 -22.91 7.68 4.29
CA ALA A 97 -22.93 6.45 3.48
C ALA A 97 -23.10 5.21 4.36
N GLY A 98 -22.52 5.26 5.56
CA GLY A 98 -22.64 4.21 6.53
C GLY A 98 -24.01 3.99 7.14
N LYS A 99 -24.79 5.06 7.30
CA LYS A 99 -26.15 4.99 7.82
C LYS A 99 -27.11 4.46 6.76
N ILE A 100 -26.89 4.84 5.50
CA ILE A 100 -27.75 4.48 4.37
C ILE A 100 -27.44 3.06 3.87
N ARG A 101 -26.15 2.67 3.83
CA ARG A 101 -25.66 1.39 3.31
C ARG A 101 -24.69 0.73 4.29
N PRO A 102 -25.19 0.07 5.34
CA PRO A 102 -24.35 -0.67 6.29
C PRO A 102 -23.72 -1.93 5.66
N ASP A 103 -24.27 -2.38 4.53
CA ASP A 103 -23.79 -3.50 3.73
C ASP A 103 -22.51 -3.19 2.94
N ILE A 104 -22.08 -1.92 2.85
CA ILE A 104 -20.90 -1.52 2.10
C ILE A 104 -19.68 -1.35 3.02
N ASP A 105 -18.52 -1.83 2.58
CA ASP A 105 -17.24 -1.58 3.23
C ASP A 105 -16.79 -0.14 2.97
N ARG A 106 -16.90 0.72 3.99
CA ARG A 106 -16.64 2.16 3.90
C ARG A 106 -15.16 2.50 3.75
N ASP A 107 -14.28 1.63 4.24
CA ASP A 107 -12.83 1.86 4.22
C ASP A 107 -12.23 1.47 2.87
N LYS A 108 -12.85 0.50 2.19
CA LYS A 108 -12.42 0.01 0.87
C LYS A 108 -13.28 0.51 -0.30
N SER A 109 -14.19 1.46 -0.06
CA SER A 109 -15.15 1.90 -1.08
C SER A 109 -14.72 3.06 -1.99
N VAL A 110 -13.54 3.64 -1.77
CA VAL A 110 -13.13 4.83 -2.52
C VAL A 110 -11.77 4.60 -3.15
N TYR A 111 -11.74 4.67 -4.48
CA TYR A 111 -10.54 4.59 -5.29
C TYR A 111 -10.30 5.96 -5.93
N ILE A 112 -9.25 6.63 -5.49
CA ILE A 112 -8.89 7.94 -6.05
C ILE A 112 -8.03 7.72 -7.28
N LYS A 113 -8.49 8.18 -8.44
CA LYS A 113 -7.73 8.12 -9.70
C LYS A 113 -7.50 9.54 -10.17
N THR A 114 -6.31 9.84 -10.70
CA THR A 114 -6.14 11.05 -11.51
C THR A 114 -7.07 10.95 -12.71
N SER A 115 -8.00 11.89 -12.87
CA SER A 115 -8.96 11.91 -13.98
C SER A 115 -8.28 12.04 -15.34
N ILE A 116 -7.04 12.50 -15.34
CA ILE A 116 -6.30 12.87 -16.54
C ILE A 116 -4.86 12.38 -16.35
N SER A 117 -4.48 11.36 -17.12
CA SER A 117 -3.07 11.02 -17.34
C SER A 117 -2.58 11.65 -18.63
N VAL A 118 -1.27 11.86 -18.77
CA VAL A 118 -0.65 12.36 -20.02
C VAL A 118 -1.06 11.51 -21.22
N SER A 119 -1.26 10.20 -21.02
CA SER A 119 -1.78 9.27 -22.04
C SER A 119 -3.16 9.64 -22.61
N ASN A 120 -3.97 10.39 -21.86
CA ASN A 120 -5.30 10.82 -22.29
C ASN A 120 -5.22 11.98 -23.30
N PHE A 121 -4.15 12.76 -23.28
CA PHE A 121 -3.93 13.87 -24.21
C PHE A 121 -2.94 13.54 -25.32
N PHE A 122 -1.97 12.68 -25.01
CA PHE A 122 -0.93 12.27 -25.93
C PHE A 122 -0.92 10.75 -25.97
N GLN A 123 -1.20 10.18 -27.14
CA GLN A 123 -0.89 8.77 -27.35
C GLN A 123 0.61 8.62 -27.11
N THR A 124 0.99 7.83 -26.10
CA THR A 124 2.40 7.76 -25.66
C THR A 124 3.31 7.17 -26.73
N LYS A 125 2.72 6.62 -27.80
CA LYS A 125 3.39 6.10 -28.99
C LYS A 125 2.50 6.36 -30.21
N ASP A 126 3.10 6.75 -31.32
CA ASP A 126 2.43 6.73 -32.62
C ASP A 126 2.05 5.28 -32.97
N PRO A 127 0.81 5.03 -33.43
CA PRO A 127 0.41 3.70 -33.86
C PRO A 127 1.28 3.27 -35.05
N VAL A 128 2.08 2.22 -34.87
CA VAL A 128 2.90 1.67 -35.94
C VAL A 128 1.97 1.08 -37.00
N PRO A 129 2.02 1.54 -38.27
CA PRO A 129 1.22 0.96 -39.34
C PRO A 129 1.41 -0.55 -39.44
N LYS A 130 0.36 -1.32 -39.75
CA LYS A 130 0.41 -2.80 -39.79
C LYS A 130 1.57 -3.36 -40.61
N HIS A 131 1.91 -2.71 -41.72
CA HIS A 131 3.00 -3.11 -42.60
C HIS A 131 4.41 -2.85 -42.02
N LEU A 132 4.52 -2.05 -40.96
CA LEU A 132 5.76 -1.79 -40.21
C LEU A 132 5.80 -2.52 -38.86
N GLN A 133 4.72 -3.20 -38.47
CA GLN A 133 4.69 -4.00 -37.25
C GLN A 133 5.53 -5.27 -37.46
N SER A 134 6.34 -5.64 -36.47
CA SER A 134 7.00 -6.93 -36.46
C SER A 134 5.97 -8.05 -36.34
N GLU A 135 6.04 -9.10 -37.16
CA GLU A 135 5.19 -10.30 -37.09
C GLU A 135 5.48 -11.19 -35.86
N ILE A 136 5.87 -10.59 -34.74
CA ILE A 136 6.20 -11.30 -33.50
C ILE A 136 4.92 -11.41 -32.67
N VAL A 137 4.48 -12.64 -32.44
CA VAL A 137 3.37 -12.92 -31.52
C VAL A 137 3.90 -12.85 -30.09
N TYR A 138 3.68 -11.72 -29.42
CA TYR A 138 4.12 -11.50 -28.05
C TYR A 138 3.25 -12.23 -27.02
N SER A 139 1.95 -12.38 -27.31
CA SER A 139 1.02 -13.13 -26.48
C SER A 139 0.10 -14.00 -27.32
N ALA A 140 -0.01 -15.27 -26.98
CA ALA A 140 -0.93 -16.22 -27.58
C ALA A 140 -1.92 -16.73 -26.54
N LYS A 141 -3.22 -16.53 -26.79
CA LYS A 141 -4.27 -17.09 -25.96
C LYS A 141 -4.51 -18.53 -26.39
N CYS A 142 -4.53 -19.46 -25.44
CA CYS A 142 -4.88 -20.83 -25.76
C CYS A 142 -6.37 -20.91 -26.17
N GLY A 143 -6.68 -21.63 -27.25
CA GLY A 143 -8.07 -21.81 -27.69
C GLY A 143 -8.90 -22.64 -26.72
N ASN A 144 -8.27 -23.55 -25.97
CA ASN A 144 -8.95 -24.52 -25.12
C ASN A 144 -8.90 -24.17 -23.62
N CYS A 145 -8.11 -23.19 -23.22
CA CYS A 145 -8.06 -22.75 -21.83
C CYS A 145 -7.90 -21.24 -21.74
N ASN A 146 -8.39 -20.63 -20.66
CA ASN A 146 -8.39 -19.18 -20.51
C ASN A 146 -7.01 -18.59 -20.13
N TYR A 147 -5.94 -19.35 -20.35
CA TYR A 147 -4.56 -18.94 -20.10
C TYR A 147 -4.00 -18.18 -21.30
N ASN A 148 -3.20 -17.17 -21.01
CA ASN A 148 -2.53 -16.34 -22.01
C ASN A 148 -1.02 -16.55 -21.89
N TYR A 149 -0.40 -17.08 -22.93
CA TYR A 149 1.04 -17.31 -22.97
C TYR A 149 1.72 -16.04 -23.49
N VAL A 150 2.47 -15.36 -22.64
CA VAL A 150 3.28 -14.20 -23.04
C VAL A 150 4.71 -14.68 -23.24
N GLY A 151 5.15 -14.76 -24.49
CA GLY A 151 6.49 -15.23 -24.82
C GLY A 151 7.54 -14.15 -24.55
N LYS A 152 8.60 -14.49 -23.81
CA LYS A 152 9.84 -13.70 -23.74
C LYS A 152 10.62 -13.94 -25.03
N THR A 153 10.79 -12.93 -25.86
CA THR A 153 11.64 -13.02 -27.07
C THR A 153 13.03 -12.50 -26.74
N GLU A 154 14.07 -13.35 -26.90
CA GLU A 154 15.47 -12.94 -26.67
C GLU A 154 16.17 -12.46 -27.94
N ARG A 155 15.55 -12.56 -29.12
CA ARG A 155 16.20 -12.23 -30.40
C ARG A 155 15.28 -11.46 -31.35
N GLN A 156 15.83 -10.41 -31.95
CA GLN A 156 15.25 -9.72 -33.11
C GLN A 156 15.51 -10.56 -34.37
N LYS A 157 14.50 -10.72 -35.22
CA LYS A 157 14.57 -11.53 -36.46
C LYS A 157 15.44 -10.88 -37.55
N ILE A 158 15.70 -9.58 -37.50
CA ILE A 158 16.41 -8.84 -38.55
C ILE A 158 17.43 -7.90 -37.91
N MET A 159 18.71 -8.15 -38.17
CA MET A 159 19.79 -7.19 -37.96
C MET A 159 19.96 -6.43 -39.28
N ARG A 160 19.73 -5.11 -39.29
CA ARG A 160 20.01 -4.29 -40.47
C ARG A 160 21.52 -4.12 -40.59
N THR A 161 22.07 -4.66 -41.68
CA THR A 161 23.43 -4.37 -42.16
C THR A 161 23.43 -3.07 -42.96
#